data_AF-A0A093FWS7-F1
#
_entry.id   AF-A0A093FWS7-F1
#
_cell.length_a   1.000
_cell.length_b   1.000
_cell.length_c   1.000
_cell.angle_alpha   90.00
_cell.angle_beta   90.00
_cell.angle_gamma   90.00
#
_symmetry.space_group_name_H-M   'P 1'
#
loop_
_entity.id
_entity.type
_entity.pdbx_description
1 polymer ?
#
loop_
_entity_poly.entity_id
_entity_poly.type
_entity_poly.pdbx_seq_one_letter_code
_entity_poly.pdbx_strand_id
1 'polypeptide(L)'
;WPRPASPPVVKLEVFYNSEYSMPSTHAMSGTAIPLALLLLSYGRWQYPLMFGLILAFCWCSLVCCSRIYMGMHSVLDVIAGFLYAILILVVFHPVVDLIDNFNLTYKYAPLIIISLHLALGIFSFTLDTWSTSRGDTAQILGCGAGVACGSHVNYIMGLKLDPPPDTLPLSLSSLTVTVFGKAILRLLIGVIVLLLTKVAMKKATIPLACKIFRIPHDDVRKARQRMEVELPYRYITYGTVGFSLMFVVPCLFHFIGLS
;
A
#
# COMPACT_ATOMS: atom_id res chain seq x y z
N TRP A 1 -8.22 19.30 -12.90
CA TRP A 1 -7.10 20.26 -12.73
C TRP A 1 -5.90 19.80 -13.56
N PRO A 2 -5.42 20.60 -14.53
CA PRO A 2 -4.30 20.22 -15.40
C PRO A 2 -2.95 20.27 -14.68
N ARG A 3 -1.96 19.50 -15.17
CA ARG A 3 -0.56 19.54 -14.72
C ARG A 3 0.07 20.91 -15.04
N PRO A 4 1.13 21.34 -14.32
CA PRO A 4 1.85 22.59 -14.63
C PRO A 4 2.25 22.69 -16.11
N ALA A 5 2.22 23.91 -16.66
CA ALA A 5 2.59 24.16 -18.06
C ALA A 5 4.10 23.93 -18.28
N SER A 6 4.45 23.38 -19.44
CA SER A 6 5.83 23.20 -19.90
C SER A 6 5.93 23.75 -21.32
N PRO A 7 6.63 24.89 -21.55
CA PRO A 7 7.34 25.75 -20.58
C PRO A 7 6.42 26.51 -19.59
N PRO A 8 6.95 27.06 -18.45
CA PRO A 8 8.36 27.20 -18.07
C PRO A 8 8.95 26.04 -17.24
N VAL A 9 8.12 25.10 -16.79
CA VAL A 9 8.57 23.97 -15.93
C VAL A 9 8.99 22.80 -16.81
N VAL A 10 10.21 22.31 -16.68
CA VAL A 10 10.66 21.09 -17.40
C VAL A 10 10.09 19.86 -16.70
N LYS A 11 9.33 19.05 -17.43
CA LYS A 11 8.71 17.83 -16.90
C LYS A 11 9.64 16.64 -17.07
N LEU A 12 10.03 16.01 -15.97
CA LEU A 12 10.90 14.83 -16.00
C LEU A 12 10.12 13.51 -16.19
N GLU A 13 8.84 13.46 -15.82
CA GLU A 13 7.98 12.26 -15.95
C GLU A 13 6.88 12.46 -17.02
N VAL A 14 7.25 12.45 -18.30
CA VAL A 14 6.34 12.77 -19.44
C VAL A 14 5.14 11.82 -19.55
N PHE A 15 5.26 10.59 -19.05
CA PHE A 15 4.24 9.54 -19.14
C PHE A 15 2.93 9.87 -18.39
N TYR A 16 3.00 10.70 -17.34
CA TYR A 16 1.84 11.02 -16.48
C TYR A 16 1.16 12.35 -16.85
N ASN A 17 1.46 12.91 -18.03
CA ASN A 17 0.95 14.22 -18.45
C ASN A 17 -0.57 14.27 -18.64
N SER A 18 -1.19 13.14 -18.96
CA SER A 18 -2.64 13.02 -19.16
C SER A 18 -3.43 12.87 -17.84
N GLU A 19 -2.76 12.70 -16.70
CA GLU A 19 -3.42 12.55 -15.41
C GLU A 19 -3.74 13.89 -14.75
N TYR A 20 -4.83 13.90 -13.97
CA TYR A 20 -5.15 15.04 -13.12
C TYR A 20 -4.03 15.34 -12.11
N SER A 21 -3.76 16.63 -11.90
CA SER A 21 -2.66 17.08 -11.03
C SER A 21 -3.05 17.22 -9.55
N MET A 22 -4.32 17.52 -9.27
CA MET A 22 -4.81 17.85 -7.93
C MET A 22 -5.82 16.81 -7.44
N PRO A 23 -5.76 16.38 -6.16
CA PRO A 23 -4.66 16.60 -5.22
C PRO A 23 -3.43 15.75 -5.56
N SER A 24 -2.24 16.16 -5.11
CA SER A 24 -1.03 15.36 -5.29
C SER A 24 -1.08 14.08 -4.44
N THR A 25 -1.23 12.93 -5.09
CA THR A 25 -1.26 11.61 -4.42
C THR A 25 0.05 11.26 -3.72
N HIS A 26 1.18 11.75 -4.23
CA HIS A 26 2.48 11.60 -3.60
C HIS A 26 2.61 12.47 -2.35
N ALA A 27 2.09 13.71 -2.39
CA ALA A 27 2.02 14.54 -1.20
C ALA A 27 1.10 13.90 -0.15
N MET A 28 -0.06 13.38 -0.59
CA MET A 28 -0.99 12.68 0.31
C MET A 28 -0.33 11.50 1.03
N SER A 29 0.29 10.57 0.30
CA SER A 29 0.95 9.41 0.92
C SER A 29 2.20 9.80 1.71
N GLY A 30 2.98 10.77 1.22
CA GLY A 30 4.15 11.33 1.88
C GLY A 30 3.83 12.07 3.18
N THR A 31 2.60 12.52 3.38
CA THR A 31 2.09 13.09 4.64
C THR A 31 1.42 12.02 5.51
N ALA A 32 0.52 11.21 4.93
CA ALA A 32 -0.30 10.25 5.68
C ALA A 32 0.53 9.16 6.33
N ILE A 33 1.51 8.57 5.63
CA ILE A 33 2.33 7.46 6.14
C ILE A 33 3.15 7.88 7.37
N PRO A 34 4.02 8.90 7.33
CA PRO A 34 4.82 9.25 8.50
C PRO A 34 4.00 9.73 9.68
N LEU A 35 2.91 10.47 9.45
CA LEU A 35 2.01 10.91 10.53
C LEU A 35 1.24 9.73 11.14
N ALA A 36 0.72 8.80 10.33
CA ALA A 36 0.09 7.59 10.84
C ALA A 36 1.07 6.74 11.65
N LEU A 37 2.32 6.58 11.18
CA LEU A 37 3.36 5.89 11.93
C LEU A 37 3.61 6.54 13.29
N LEU A 38 3.70 7.87 13.35
CA LEU A 38 3.85 8.60 14.61
C LEU A 38 2.65 8.38 15.53
N LEU A 39 1.43 8.61 15.03
CA LEU A 39 0.19 8.50 15.80
C LEU A 39 -0.04 7.08 16.35
N LEU A 40 0.22 6.06 15.55
CA LEU A 40 -0.04 4.66 15.91
C LEU A 40 1.10 4.03 16.74
N SER A 41 2.30 4.59 16.71
CA SER A 41 3.45 4.08 17.50
C SER A 41 3.68 4.84 18.79
N TYR A 42 3.26 6.11 18.88
CA TYR A 42 3.41 6.89 20.10
C TYR A 42 2.59 6.28 21.24
N GLY A 43 3.19 6.12 22.42
CA GLY A 43 2.59 5.41 23.55
C GLY A 43 2.67 3.87 23.47
N ARG A 44 2.91 3.29 22.27
CA ARG A 44 3.17 1.85 22.11
C ARG A 44 4.66 1.50 22.17
N TRP A 45 5.53 2.41 21.71
CA TRP A 45 6.98 2.23 21.74
C TRP A 45 7.67 3.35 22.54
N GLN A 46 8.74 3.01 23.25
CA GLN A 46 9.55 3.97 24.00
C GLN A 46 10.51 4.73 23.08
N TYR A 47 10.12 5.94 22.67
CA TYR A 47 11.01 6.89 22.00
C TYR A 47 10.57 8.35 22.25
N PRO A 48 11.46 9.36 22.14
CA PRO A 48 11.10 10.75 22.33
C PRO A 48 10.15 11.26 21.24
N LEU A 49 9.04 11.89 21.62
CA LEU A 49 8.05 12.45 20.67
C LEU A 49 8.69 13.38 19.62
N MET A 50 9.65 14.21 20.06
CA MET A 50 10.38 15.13 19.18
C MET A 50 11.08 14.42 18.03
N PHE A 51 11.64 13.23 18.26
CA PHE A 51 12.29 12.46 17.21
C PHE A 51 11.28 12.02 16.15
N GLY A 52 10.12 11.52 16.58
CA GLY A 52 9.03 11.14 15.68
C GLY A 52 8.49 12.32 14.86
N LEU A 53 8.33 13.49 15.48
CA LEU A 53 7.90 14.72 14.81
C LEU A 53 8.93 15.18 13.76
N ILE A 54 10.22 15.19 14.10
CA ILE A 54 11.29 15.56 13.17
C ILE A 54 11.30 14.60 11.97
N LEU A 55 11.21 13.28 12.21
CA LEU A 55 11.20 12.29 11.14
C LEU A 55 9.99 12.50 10.22
N ALA A 56 8.80 12.71 10.79
CA ALA A 56 7.59 12.92 10.02
C ALA A 56 7.65 14.21 9.19
N PHE A 57 8.16 15.29 9.78
CA PHE A 57 8.37 16.56 9.09
C PHE A 57 9.37 16.43 7.94
N CYS A 58 10.52 15.80 8.18
CA CYS A 58 11.56 15.60 7.17
C CYS A 58 11.06 14.74 6.00
N TRP A 59 10.38 13.61 6.29
CA TRP A 59 9.79 12.76 5.26
C TRP A 59 8.76 13.52 4.43
N CYS A 60 7.79 14.16 5.10
CA CYS A 60 6.72 14.89 4.43
C CYS A 60 7.29 15.99 3.53
N SER A 61 8.24 16.78 4.05
CA SER A 61 8.89 17.86 3.31
C SER A 61 9.67 17.33 2.11
N LEU A 62 10.46 16.27 2.29
CA LEU A 62 11.25 15.66 1.21
C LEU A 62 10.35 15.19 0.05
N VAL A 63 9.27 14.48 0.34
CA VAL A 63 8.34 13.97 -0.67
C VAL A 63 7.61 15.13 -1.35
N CYS A 64 7.11 16.12 -0.59
CA CYS A 64 6.43 17.28 -1.14
C CYS A 64 7.34 18.10 -2.09
N CYS A 65 8.56 18.40 -1.66
CA CYS A 65 9.54 19.12 -2.47
C CYS A 65 9.93 18.35 -3.73
N SER A 66 10.03 17.02 -3.67
CA SER A 66 10.36 16.19 -4.84
C SER A 66 9.35 16.35 -5.98
N ARG A 67 8.06 16.57 -5.67
CA ARG A 67 7.00 16.71 -6.70
C ARG A 67 7.05 18.06 -7.40
N ILE A 68 7.46 19.11 -6.69
CA ILE A 68 7.71 20.43 -7.26
C ILE A 68 8.97 20.37 -8.12
N TYR A 69 10.05 19.77 -7.59
CA TYR A 69 11.33 19.62 -8.28
C TYR A 69 11.21 18.88 -9.61
N MET A 70 10.44 17.77 -9.66
CA MET A 70 10.21 16.99 -10.88
C MET A 70 9.28 17.69 -11.89
N GLY A 71 8.72 18.85 -11.55
CA GLY A 71 7.81 19.62 -12.41
C GLY A 71 6.43 18.99 -12.58
N MET A 72 6.07 18.03 -11.72
CA MET A 72 4.86 17.22 -11.87
C MET A 72 3.64 17.82 -11.19
N HIS A 73 3.84 18.64 -10.16
CA HIS A 73 2.77 19.26 -9.39
C HIS A 73 3.10 20.72 -9.10
N SER A 74 2.07 21.56 -9.07
CA SER A 74 2.17 22.93 -8.55
C SER A 74 2.22 22.92 -7.02
N VAL A 75 2.61 24.05 -6.42
CA VAL A 75 2.56 24.23 -4.95
C VAL A 75 1.14 24.01 -4.42
N LEU A 76 0.11 24.47 -5.15
CA LEU A 76 -1.28 24.30 -4.76
C LEU A 76 -1.70 22.82 -4.74
N ASP A 77 -1.27 22.03 -5.73
CA ASP A 77 -1.56 20.59 -5.79
C ASP A 77 -0.97 19.85 -4.57
N VAL A 78 0.22 20.29 -4.13
CA VAL A 78 0.91 19.75 -2.95
C VAL A 78 0.21 20.14 -1.66
N ILE A 79 -0.17 21.42 -1.50
CA ILE A 79 -0.92 21.91 -0.32
C ILE A 79 -2.26 21.17 -0.22
N ALA A 80 -2.99 21.02 -1.34
CA ALA A 80 -4.25 20.29 -1.37
C ALA A 80 -4.07 18.83 -0.95
N GLY A 81 -3.02 18.15 -1.44
CA GLY A 81 -2.69 16.79 -1.04
C GLY A 81 -2.34 16.65 0.44
N PHE A 82 -1.54 17.58 0.97
CA PHE A 82 -1.18 17.62 2.38
C PHE A 82 -2.41 17.79 3.29
N LEU A 83 -3.26 18.78 3.00
CA LEU A 83 -4.47 19.05 3.78
C LEU A 83 -5.48 17.89 3.70
N TYR A 84 -5.61 17.28 2.52
CA TYR A 84 -6.50 16.14 2.33
C TYR A 84 -6.02 14.89 3.09
N ALA A 85 -4.70 14.66 3.17
CA ALA A 85 -4.14 13.61 4.02
C ALA A 85 -4.41 13.85 5.52
N ILE A 86 -4.27 15.09 5.99
CA ILE A 86 -4.63 15.46 7.37
C ILE A 86 -6.12 15.18 7.62
N LEU A 87 -6.99 15.58 6.70
CA LEU A 87 -8.43 15.32 6.81
C LEU A 87 -8.73 13.82 6.94
N ILE A 88 -8.12 12.99 6.09
CA ILE A 88 -8.26 11.52 6.18
C ILE A 88 -7.81 11.04 7.56
N LEU A 89 -6.64 11.45 8.05
CA LEU A 89 -6.15 11.03 9.35
C LEU A 89 -7.09 11.46 10.49
N VAL A 90 -7.56 12.71 10.50
CA VAL A 90 -8.49 13.21 11.53
C VAL A 90 -9.79 12.41 11.55
N VAL A 91 -10.33 12.06 10.38
CA VAL A 91 -11.58 11.29 10.26
C VAL A 91 -11.38 9.82 10.66
N PHE A 92 -10.31 9.18 10.22
CA PHE A 92 -10.11 7.74 10.41
C PHE A 92 -9.40 7.37 11.72
N HIS A 93 -8.57 8.24 12.27
CA HIS A 93 -7.86 7.98 13.53
C HIS A 93 -8.78 7.55 14.70
N PRO A 94 -9.92 8.21 15.00
CA PRO A 94 -10.78 7.79 16.12
C PRO A 94 -11.45 6.43 15.92
N VAL A 95 -11.51 5.92 14.69
CA VAL A 95 -12.20 4.65 14.35
C VAL A 95 -11.25 3.56 13.87
N VAL A 96 -9.94 3.84 13.81
CA VAL A 96 -8.95 2.91 13.24
C VAL A 96 -8.90 1.59 14.00
N ASP A 97 -8.90 1.64 15.34
CA ASP A 97 -8.88 0.44 16.17
C ASP A 97 -10.17 -0.37 16.01
N LEU A 98 -11.32 0.29 15.82
CA LEU A 98 -12.60 -0.40 15.55
C LEU A 98 -12.55 -1.15 14.21
N ILE A 99 -12.03 -0.49 13.17
CA ILE A 99 -11.86 -1.08 11.84
C ILE A 99 -10.89 -2.25 11.89
N ASP A 100 -9.77 -2.10 12.60
CA ASP A 100 -8.75 -3.15 12.73
C ASP A 100 -9.31 -4.38 13.48
N ASN A 101 -9.97 -4.15 14.63
CA ASN A 101 -10.64 -5.22 15.38
C ASN A 101 -11.69 -5.94 14.53
N PHE A 102 -12.49 -5.21 13.75
CA PHE A 102 -13.45 -5.82 12.83
C PHE A 102 -12.75 -6.69 11.78
N ASN A 103 -11.70 -6.15 11.14
CA ASN A 103 -10.94 -6.87 10.11
C ASN A 103 -10.31 -8.16 10.66
N LEU A 104 -9.79 -8.14 11.88
CA LEU A 104 -9.11 -9.27 12.51
C LEU A 104 -10.08 -10.33 13.04
N THR A 105 -11.17 -9.93 13.71
CA THR A 105 -11.96 -10.86 14.54
C THR A 105 -13.26 -11.32 13.90
N TYR A 106 -13.87 -10.52 13.02
CA TYR A 106 -15.21 -10.85 12.51
C TYR A 106 -15.16 -11.90 11.40
N LYS A 107 -15.90 -13.01 11.58
CA LYS A 107 -15.88 -14.19 10.70
C LYS A 107 -16.05 -13.89 9.21
N TYR A 108 -16.88 -12.92 8.85
CA TYR A 108 -17.14 -12.56 7.45
C TYR A 108 -16.38 -11.32 6.99
N ALA A 109 -15.44 -10.79 7.79
CA ALA A 109 -14.66 -9.61 7.43
C ALA A 109 -13.91 -9.78 6.10
N PRO A 110 -13.20 -10.90 5.81
CA PRO A 110 -12.52 -11.07 4.52
C PRO A 110 -13.45 -10.91 3.31
N LEU A 111 -14.66 -11.47 3.38
CA LEU A 111 -15.65 -11.38 2.31
C LEU A 111 -16.12 -9.93 2.14
N ILE A 112 -16.47 -9.26 3.23
CA ILE A 112 -16.92 -7.86 3.22
C ILE A 112 -15.83 -6.94 2.67
N ILE A 113 -14.57 -7.13 3.09
CA ILE A 113 -13.43 -6.33 2.66
C ILE A 113 -13.18 -6.51 1.16
N ILE A 114 -13.15 -7.76 0.67
CA ILE A 114 -12.97 -8.04 -0.76
C ILE A 114 -14.11 -7.41 -1.56
N SER A 115 -15.37 -7.60 -1.13
CA SER A 115 -16.54 -7.02 -1.80
C SER A 115 -16.48 -5.50 -1.83
N LEU A 116 -16.14 -4.85 -0.72
CA LEU A 116 -16.00 -3.39 -0.63
C LEU A 116 -14.91 -2.87 -1.58
N HIS A 117 -13.72 -3.47 -1.56
CA HIS A 117 -12.61 -3.04 -2.42
C HIS A 117 -12.90 -3.28 -3.90
N LEU A 118 -13.58 -4.38 -4.24
CA LEU A 118 -14.04 -4.62 -5.61
C LEU A 118 -15.09 -3.59 -6.04
N ALA A 119 -16.08 -3.28 -5.19
CA ALA A 119 -17.10 -2.27 -5.47
C ALA A 119 -16.46 -0.90 -5.72
N LEU A 120 -15.55 -0.46 -4.83
CA LEU A 120 -14.78 0.78 -5.00
C LEU A 120 -13.95 0.80 -6.28
N GLY A 121 -13.38 -0.35 -6.67
CA GLY A 121 -12.68 -0.51 -7.94
C GLY A 121 -13.62 -0.26 -9.12
N ILE A 122 -14.76 -0.94 -9.15
CA ILE A 122 -15.76 -0.81 -10.22
C ILE A 122 -16.23 0.66 -10.35
N PHE A 123 -16.59 1.32 -9.25
CA PHE A 123 -16.98 2.73 -9.26
C PHE A 123 -15.86 3.68 -9.72
N SER A 124 -14.61 3.39 -9.35
CA SER A 124 -13.46 4.16 -9.83
C SER A 124 -13.21 3.99 -11.33
N PHE A 125 -13.57 2.85 -11.91
CA PHE A 125 -13.32 2.52 -13.32
C PHE A 125 -14.44 2.96 -14.27
N THR A 126 -15.60 3.39 -13.76
CA THR A 126 -16.69 3.96 -14.56
C THR A 126 -16.49 5.43 -14.95
N LEU A 127 -15.40 6.08 -14.53
CA LEU A 127 -15.08 7.46 -14.94
C LEU A 127 -14.70 7.52 -16.43
N ASP A 128 -14.98 8.62 -17.12
CA ASP A 128 -15.03 8.66 -18.61
C ASP A 128 -13.66 8.67 -19.33
N THR A 129 -12.54 8.86 -18.63
CA THR A 129 -11.22 9.05 -19.26
C THR A 129 -10.23 7.93 -18.93
N TRP A 130 -9.68 7.29 -19.97
CA TRP A 130 -8.62 6.29 -19.80
C TRP A 130 -7.37 6.93 -19.18
N SER A 131 -6.85 6.33 -18.12
CA SER A 131 -5.66 6.79 -17.40
C SER A 131 -4.91 5.62 -16.77
N THR A 132 -3.60 5.79 -16.61
CA THR A 132 -2.71 4.84 -15.91
C THR A 132 -3.09 4.63 -14.45
N SER A 133 -3.69 5.65 -13.83
CA SER A 133 -4.19 5.62 -12.45
C SER A 133 -5.24 4.52 -12.17
N ARG A 134 -5.96 4.00 -13.18
CA ARG A 134 -6.92 2.90 -12.97
C ARG A 134 -6.21 1.61 -12.56
N GLY A 135 -5.14 1.27 -13.28
CA GLY A 135 -4.32 0.10 -12.97
C GLY A 135 -3.69 0.23 -11.58
N ASP A 136 -3.26 1.43 -11.21
CA ASP A 136 -2.67 1.70 -9.89
C ASP A 136 -3.73 1.63 -8.78
N THR A 137 -4.95 2.10 -9.04
CA THR A 137 -6.09 1.97 -8.14
C THR A 137 -6.45 0.49 -7.91
N ALA A 138 -6.53 -0.32 -8.97
CA ALA A 138 -6.76 -1.77 -8.85
C ALA A 138 -5.68 -2.45 -8.01
N GLN A 139 -4.43 -2.05 -8.19
CA GLN A 139 -3.29 -2.55 -7.42
C GLN A 139 -3.37 -2.14 -5.94
N ILE A 140 -3.68 -0.87 -5.63
CA ILE A 140 -3.83 -0.38 -4.25
C ILE A 140 -4.97 -1.11 -3.54
N LEU A 141 -6.14 -1.18 -4.18
CA LEU A 141 -7.32 -1.85 -3.62
C LEU A 141 -7.07 -3.35 -3.42
N GLY A 142 -6.46 -4.01 -4.39
CA GLY A 142 -6.07 -5.41 -4.28
C GLY A 142 -5.12 -5.64 -3.10
N CYS A 143 -4.04 -4.84 -3.01
CA CYS A 143 -3.08 -4.90 -1.92
C CYS A 143 -3.74 -4.72 -0.54
N GLY A 144 -4.60 -3.70 -0.38
CA GLY A 144 -5.33 -3.44 0.86
C GLY A 144 -6.22 -4.61 1.27
N ALA A 145 -7.01 -5.14 0.34
CA ALA A 145 -7.83 -6.34 0.60
C ALA A 145 -6.98 -7.55 0.99
N GLY A 146 -5.86 -7.75 0.30
CA GLY A 146 -4.89 -8.81 0.59
C GLY A 146 -4.28 -8.72 1.99
N VAL A 147 -3.79 -7.54 2.36
CA VAL A 147 -3.23 -7.25 3.68
C VAL A 147 -4.26 -7.53 4.78
N ALA A 148 -5.48 -7.04 4.63
CA ALA A 148 -6.51 -7.23 5.64
C ALA A 148 -6.95 -8.71 5.76
N CYS A 149 -7.14 -9.41 4.64
CA CYS A 149 -7.42 -10.85 4.64
C CYS A 149 -6.27 -11.68 5.23
N GLY A 150 -5.02 -11.32 4.91
CA GLY A 150 -3.84 -11.98 5.45
C GLY A 150 -3.70 -11.76 6.96
N SER A 151 -4.04 -10.55 7.44
CA SER A 151 -4.05 -10.23 8.87
C SER A 151 -5.12 -11.03 9.61
N HIS A 152 -6.32 -11.16 9.02
CA HIS A 152 -7.39 -12.00 9.57
C HIS A 152 -6.98 -13.48 9.71
N VAL A 153 -6.38 -14.05 8.66
CA VAL A 153 -5.90 -15.45 8.71
C VAL A 153 -4.74 -15.61 9.70
N ASN A 154 -3.82 -14.64 9.74
CA ASN A 154 -2.73 -14.62 10.71
C ASN A 154 -3.27 -14.61 12.16
N TYR A 155 -4.29 -13.80 12.43
CA TYR A 155 -4.97 -13.73 13.73
C TYR A 155 -5.61 -15.07 14.12
N ILE A 156 -6.39 -15.69 13.22
CA ILE A 156 -7.03 -16.99 13.47
C ILE A 156 -5.99 -18.09 13.76
N MET A 157 -4.85 -18.04 13.07
CA MET A 157 -3.77 -19.03 13.22
C MET A 157 -2.84 -18.74 14.42
N GLY A 158 -3.02 -17.60 15.11
CA GLY A 158 -2.21 -17.22 16.27
C GLY A 158 -0.72 -17.00 15.97
N LEU A 159 -0.34 -16.69 14.73
CA LEU A 159 1.07 -16.59 14.32
C LEU A 159 1.76 -15.31 14.83
N LYS A 160 1.03 -14.19 14.91
CA LYS A 160 1.52 -12.92 15.46
C LYS A 160 0.40 -12.25 16.25
N LEU A 161 0.31 -12.57 17.53
CA LEU A 161 -0.60 -11.91 18.47
C LEU A 161 0.02 -10.59 18.94
N ASP A 162 -0.80 -9.56 19.04
CA ASP A 162 -0.37 -8.30 19.63
C ASP A 162 0.03 -8.52 21.10
N PRO A 163 1.10 -7.85 21.56
CA PRO A 163 1.49 -7.91 22.95
C PRO A 163 0.38 -7.33 23.84
N PRO A 164 0.16 -7.90 25.03
CA PRO A 164 -0.90 -7.42 25.92
C PRO A 164 -0.65 -5.96 26.35
N PRO A 165 -1.69 -5.15 26.59
CA PRO A 165 -1.57 -3.73 26.89
C PRO A 165 -0.63 -3.42 28.06
N ASP A 166 -0.55 -4.32 29.05
CA ASP A 166 0.30 -4.19 30.25
C ASP A 166 1.81 -4.20 29.94
N THR A 167 2.20 -4.64 28.74
CA THR A 167 3.59 -4.65 28.29
C THR A 167 4.01 -3.39 27.53
N LEU A 168 3.07 -2.44 27.35
CA LEU A 168 3.34 -1.15 26.70
C LEU A 168 3.81 -0.10 27.73
N PRO A 169 4.68 0.85 27.32
CA PRO A 169 5.32 0.95 26.01
C PRO A 169 6.51 -0.01 25.85
N LEU A 170 6.63 -0.62 24.67
CA LEU A 170 7.71 -1.53 24.31
C LEU A 170 9.06 -0.82 24.29
N SER A 171 10.04 -1.37 25.00
CA SER A 171 11.43 -0.89 24.95
C SER A 171 12.09 -1.26 23.63
N LEU A 172 12.86 -0.34 23.05
CA LEU A 172 13.71 -0.65 21.91
C LEU A 172 14.83 -1.61 22.34
N SER A 173 14.87 -2.80 21.74
CA SER A 173 15.96 -3.75 21.98
C SER A 173 17.31 -3.12 21.60
N SER A 174 18.35 -3.44 22.36
CA SER A 174 19.71 -3.07 21.97
C SER A 174 20.05 -3.62 20.59
N LEU A 175 20.68 -2.79 19.76
CA LEU A 175 21.07 -3.16 18.41
C LEU A 175 22.28 -4.10 18.48
N THR A 176 22.01 -5.40 18.57
CA THR A 176 23.03 -6.43 18.53
C THR A 176 23.25 -6.88 17.08
N VAL A 177 24.46 -7.39 16.79
CA VAL A 177 24.82 -7.94 15.47
C VAL A 177 23.86 -9.07 15.08
N THR A 178 23.38 -9.85 16.04
CA THR A 178 22.43 -10.95 15.81
C THR A 178 21.04 -10.45 15.43
N VAL A 179 20.50 -9.43 16.11
CA VAL A 179 19.21 -8.80 15.75
C VAL A 179 19.31 -8.15 14.38
N PHE A 180 20.40 -7.43 14.11
CA PHE A 180 20.63 -6.83 12.80
C PHE A 180 20.73 -7.88 11.69
N GLY A 181 21.51 -8.94 11.89
CA GLY A 181 21.64 -10.04 10.94
C GLY A 181 20.31 -10.75 10.68
N LYS A 182 19.52 -11.01 11.72
CA LYS A 182 18.15 -11.56 11.58
C LYS A 182 17.25 -10.61 10.78
N ALA A 183 17.31 -9.30 11.02
CA ALA A 183 16.51 -8.32 10.29
C ALA A 183 16.86 -8.29 8.79
N ILE A 184 18.15 -8.30 8.45
CA ILE A 184 18.62 -8.38 7.05
C ILE A 184 18.15 -9.69 6.39
N LEU A 185 18.28 -10.82 7.08
CA LEU A 185 17.86 -12.11 6.53
C LEU A 185 16.34 -12.16 6.30
N ARG A 186 15.53 -11.64 7.24
CA ARG A 186 14.08 -11.50 7.07
C ARG A 186 13.75 -10.59 5.89
N LEU A 187 14.45 -9.47 5.72
CA LEU A 187 14.26 -8.58 4.57
C LEU A 187 14.54 -9.30 3.25
N LEU A 188 15.70 -9.97 3.13
CA LEU A 188 16.11 -10.65 1.90
C LEU A 188 15.15 -11.79 1.53
N ILE A 189 14.89 -12.71 2.48
CA ILE A 189 13.99 -13.84 2.24
C ILE A 189 12.57 -13.34 1.95
N GLY A 190 12.07 -12.38 2.74
CA GLY A 190 10.74 -11.80 2.54
C GLY A 190 10.59 -11.19 1.15
N VAL A 191 11.55 -10.37 0.71
CA VAL A 191 11.53 -9.77 -0.64
C VAL A 191 11.56 -10.84 -1.73
N ILE A 192 12.40 -11.88 -1.60
CA ILE A 192 12.44 -12.98 -2.57
C ILE A 192 11.08 -13.67 -2.67
N VAL A 193 10.46 -14.03 -1.54
CA VAL A 193 9.14 -14.69 -1.53
C VAL A 193 8.05 -13.81 -2.16
N LEU A 194 8.04 -12.51 -1.86
CA LEU A 194 7.07 -11.57 -2.43
C LEU A 194 7.27 -11.38 -3.93
N LEU A 195 8.52 -11.30 -4.41
CA LEU A 195 8.83 -11.21 -5.84
C LEU A 195 8.44 -12.49 -6.58
N LEU A 196 8.73 -13.67 -6.01
CA LEU A 196 8.31 -14.95 -6.57
C LEU A 196 6.79 -15.06 -6.63
N THR A 197 6.08 -14.66 -5.56
CA THR A 197 4.61 -14.59 -5.52
C THR A 197 4.09 -13.70 -6.64
N LYS A 198 4.66 -12.50 -6.78
CA LYS A 198 4.27 -11.55 -7.85
C LYS A 198 4.46 -12.15 -9.25
N VAL A 199 5.60 -12.80 -9.51
CA VAL A 199 5.90 -13.40 -10.82
C VAL A 199 4.96 -14.58 -11.10
N ALA A 200 4.77 -15.47 -10.14
CA ALA A 200 3.88 -16.63 -10.26
C ALA A 200 2.44 -16.20 -10.51
N MET A 201 1.92 -15.28 -9.69
CA MET A 201 0.55 -14.79 -9.83
C MET A 201 0.34 -14.03 -11.13
N LYS A 202 1.31 -13.23 -11.59
CA LYS A 202 1.22 -12.58 -12.90
C LYS A 202 1.16 -13.59 -14.05
N LYS A 203 1.97 -14.66 -13.99
CA LYS A 203 1.95 -15.74 -14.98
C LYS A 203 0.64 -16.55 -14.97
N ALA A 204 -0.02 -16.66 -13.82
CA ALA A 204 -1.29 -17.39 -13.69
C ALA A 204 -2.51 -16.53 -14.06
N THR A 205 -2.56 -15.29 -13.56
CA THR A 205 -3.75 -14.43 -13.64
C THR A 205 -3.97 -13.83 -15.03
N ILE A 206 -2.90 -13.49 -15.77
CA ILE A 206 -3.05 -12.90 -17.10
C ILE A 206 -3.68 -13.89 -18.08
N PRO A 207 -3.17 -15.12 -18.26
CA PRO A 207 -3.81 -16.09 -19.16
C PRO A 207 -5.24 -16.44 -18.74
N LEU A 208 -5.50 -16.51 -17.43
CA LEU A 208 -6.84 -16.74 -16.90
C LEU A 208 -7.80 -15.62 -17.29
N ALA A 209 -7.40 -14.36 -17.12
CA ALA A 209 -8.20 -13.21 -17.54
C ALA A 209 -8.43 -13.21 -19.05
N CYS A 210 -7.39 -13.47 -19.86
CA CYS A 210 -7.53 -13.60 -21.31
C CYS A 210 -8.56 -14.68 -21.69
N LYS A 211 -8.54 -15.83 -21.02
CA LYS A 211 -9.49 -16.93 -21.25
C LYS A 211 -10.92 -16.56 -20.87
N ILE A 212 -11.12 -15.92 -19.72
CA ILE A 212 -12.45 -15.50 -19.24
C ILE A 212 -13.07 -14.46 -20.18
N PHE A 213 -12.29 -13.47 -20.62
CA PHE A 213 -12.75 -12.39 -21.48
C PHE A 213 -12.60 -12.68 -22.99
N ARG A 214 -12.18 -13.90 -23.36
CA ARG A 214 -11.99 -14.34 -24.75
C ARG A 214 -11.05 -13.43 -25.56
N ILE A 215 -9.99 -12.95 -24.93
CA ILE A 215 -8.95 -12.11 -25.55
C ILE A 215 -7.80 -13.02 -26.04
N PRO A 216 -7.28 -12.83 -27.27
CA PRO A 216 -6.12 -13.57 -27.75
C PRO A 216 -4.93 -13.45 -26.81
N HIS A 217 -4.28 -14.57 -26.51
CA HIS A 217 -3.19 -14.65 -25.51
C HIS A 217 -1.79 -14.70 -26.15
N ASP A 218 -1.72 -14.66 -27.48
CA ASP A 218 -0.49 -14.78 -28.27
C ASP A 218 0.51 -13.65 -27.96
N ASP A 219 0.00 -12.46 -27.65
CA ASP A 219 0.79 -11.31 -27.21
C ASP A 219 0.30 -10.80 -25.85
N VAL A 220 0.95 -11.31 -24.79
CA VAL A 220 0.72 -10.90 -23.40
C VAL A 220 0.89 -9.40 -23.19
N ARG A 221 1.76 -8.73 -23.97
CA ARG A 221 1.96 -7.28 -23.82
C ARG A 221 0.75 -6.51 -24.31
N LYS A 222 0.18 -6.91 -25.45
CA LYS A 222 -1.07 -6.33 -25.98
C LYS A 222 -2.27 -6.67 -25.10
N ALA A 223 -2.36 -7.91 -24.62
CA ALA A 223 -3.45 -8.32 -23.73
C ALA A 223 -3.51 -7.45 -22.47
N ARG A 224 -2.35 -7.12 -21.87
CA ARG A 224 -2.26 -6.26 -20.68
C ARG A 224 -2.68 -4.80 -20.90
N GLN A 225 -2.85 -4.36 -22.14
CA GLN A 225 -3.36 -3.01 -22.46
C GLN A 225 -4.90 -2.96 -22.45
N ARG A 226 -5.57 -4.12 -22.43
CA ARG A 226 -7.03 -4.25 -22.29
C ARG A 226 -7.40 -4.16 -20.82
N MET A 227 -8.37 -3.32 -20.47
CA MET A 227 -8.79 -3.11 -19.07
C MET A 227 -9.32 -4.37 -18.42
N GLU A 228 -10.00 -5.20 -19.19
CA GLU A 228 -10.57 -6.50 -18.81
C GLU A 228 -9.48 -7.47 -18.34
N VAL A 229 -8.25 -7.29 -18.81
CA VAL A 229 -7.08 -8.07 -18.36
C VAL A 229 -6.33 -7.29 -17.28
N GLU A 230 -6.08 -6.00 -17.49
CA GLU A 230 -5.25 -5.17 -16.63
C GLU A 230 -5.73 -5.13 -15.19
N LEU A 231 -7.01 -4.81 -15.01
CA LEU A 231 -7.57 -4.56 -13.68
C LEU A 231 -7.63 -5.86 -12.86
N PRO A 232 -8.18 -6.98 -13.37
CA PRO A 232 -8.22 -8.22 -12.61
C PRO A 232 -6.83 -8.78 -12.31
N TYR A 233 -5.89 -8.74 -13.28
CA TYR A 233 -4.54 -9.25 -13.02
C TYR A 233 -3.86 -8.43 -11.92
N ARG A 234 -3.94 -7.10 -11.97
CA ARG A 234 -3.31 -6.22 -10.96
C ARG A 234 -3.94 -6.45 -9.60
N TYR A 235 -5.27 -6.45 -9.52
CA TYR A 235 -5.99 -6.66 -8.26
C TYR A 235 -5.60 -8.00 -7.61
N ILE A 236 -5.69 -9.11 -8.35
CA ILE A 236 -5.41 -10.45 -7.80
C ILE A 236 -3.92 -10.62 -7.48
N THR A 237 -3.03 -10.19 -8.37
CA THR A 237 -1.58 -10.34 -8.17
C THR A 237 -1.13 -9.59 -6.92
N TYR A 238 -1.50 -8.31 -6.79
CA TYR A 238 -1.05 -7.51 -5.66
C TYR A 238 -1.82 -7.79 -4.38
N GLY A 239 -3.08 -8.24 -4.45
CA GLY A 239 -3.78 -8.78 -3.30
C GLY A 239 -3.14 -10.05 -2.76
N THR A 240 -2.68 -10.95 -3.64
CA THR A 240 -1.92 -12.13 -3.19
C THR A 240 -0.57 -11.74 -2.59
N VAL A 241 0.11 -10.72 -3.14
CA VAL A 241 1.34 -10.18 -2.54
C VAL A 241 1.08 -9.60 -1.14
N GLY A 242 0.02 -8.82 -0.96
CA GLY A 242 -0.38 -8.27 0.35
C GLY A 242 -0.75 -9.36 1.35
N PHE A 243 -1.49 -10.39 0.91
CA PHE A 243 -1.80 -11.56 1.72
C PHE A 243 -0.53 -12.33 2.13
N SER A 244 0.38 -12.57 1.18
CA SER A 244 1.65 -13.24 1.45
C SER A 244 2.51 -12.47 2.44
N LEU A 245 2.51 -11.13 2.36
CA LEU A 245 3.22 -10.28 3.31
C LEU A 245 2.72 -10.48 4.75
N MET A 246 1.40 -10.53 4.95
CA MET A 246 0.81 -10.63 6.30
C MET A 246 0.70 -12.06 6.83
N PHE A 247 0.66 -13.08 5.97
CA PHE A 247 0.46 -14.47 6.40
C PHE A 247 1.58 -15.43 5.96
N VAL A 248 1.83 -15.57 4.66
CA VAL A 248 2.76 -16.59 4.12
C VAL A 248 4.19 -16.36 4.60
N VAL A 249 4.67 -15.11 4.55
CA VAL A 249 6.04 -14.75 4.96
C VAL A 249 6.24 -14.94 6.47
N PRO A 250 5.36 -14.44 7.37
CA PRO A 250 5.42 -14.76 8.79
C PRO A 250 5.39 -16.26 9.10
N CYS A 251 4.54 -17.01 8.42
CA CYS A 251 4.43 -18.46 8.57
C CYS A 251 5.75 -19.15 8.19
N LEU A 252 6.35 -18.78 7.05
CA LEU A 252 7.66 -19.25 6.63
C LEU A 252 8.73 -18.93 7.68
N PHE A 253 8.77 -17.70 8.20
CA PHE A 253 9.72 -17.29 9.23
C PHE A 253 9.56 -18.09 10.51
N HIS A 254 8.34 -18.42 10.90
CA HIS A 254 8.09 -19.29 12.04
C HIS A 254 8.69 -20.69 11.81
N PHE A 255 8.45 -21.30 10.65
CA PHE A 255 8.98 -22.63 10.31
C PHE A 255 10.50 -22.70 10.25
N ILE A 256 11.17 -21.65 9.76
CA ILE A 256 12.65 -21.63 9.62
C ILE A 256 13.36 -21.03 10.85
N GLY A 257 12.65 -20.71 11.93
CA GLY A 257 13.24 -20.18 13.17
C GLY A 257 13.70 -18.71 13.07
N LEU A 258 13.13 -17.93 12.16
CA LEU A 258 13.37 -16.49 11.97
C LEU A 258 12.24 -15.60 12.48
N SER A 259 11.29 -16.14 13.26
CA SER A 259 10.22 -15.35 13.89
C SER A 259 10.74 -14.32 14.88
#